data_AF-A0A0M4FHL1-F1
#
_entry.id   AF-A0A0M4FHL1-F1
#
_cell.length_a   1.000
_cell.length_b   1.000
_cell.length_c   1.000
_cell.angle_alpha   90.00
_cell.angle_beta   90.00
_cell.angle_gamma   90.00
#
_symmetry.space_group_name_H-M   'P 1'
#
loop_
_entity.id
_entity.type
_entity.pdbx_description
1 polymer ?
#
loop_
_entity_poly.entity_id
_entity_poly.type
_entity_poly.pdbx_seq_one_letter_code
_entity_poly.pdbx_strand_id
1 'polypeptide(L)' 'MEEKINCRKCNALIPYRSSVCPECGCENPLPKPEKIKDRIILIVASIVVILLIAMILGVLNAYIGIF' A
#
# COMPACT_ATOMS: atom_id res chain seq x y z
N MET A 1 12.20 1.63 -25.67
CA MET A 1 10.74 1.78 -25.49
C MET A 1 10.54 2.96 -24.55
N GLU A 2 9.83 4.00 -24.97
CA GLU A 2 9.51 5.13 -24.07
C GLU A 2 8.45 4.69 -23.08
N GLU A 3 8.79 4.72 -21.78
CA GLU A 3 7.84 4.46 -20.70
C GLU A 3 6.80 5.59 -20.64
N LYS A 4 5.53 5.23 -20.79
CA LYS A 4 4.38 6.15 -20.66
C LYS A 4 3.65 5.86 -19.35
N ILE A 5 3.21 6.91 -18.67
CA ILE A 5 2.46 6.84 -17.41
C ILE A 5 1.15 7.62 -17.51
N ASN A 6 0.23 7.33 -16.61
CA ASN A 6 -0.99 8.13 -16.46
C ASN A 6 -0.71 9.37 -15.62
N CYS A 7 -1.16 10.53 -16.11
CA CYS A 7 -1.16 11.75 -15.32
C CYS A 7 -2.06 11.58 -14.08
N ARG A 8 -1.55 11.96 -12.91
CA ARG A 8 -2.28 11.92 -11.64
C ARG A 8 -3.61 12.71 -11.61
N LYS A 9 -3.76 13.73 -12.46
CA LYS A 9 -4.94 14.63 -12.46
C LYS A 9 -5.97 14.27 -13.53
N CYS A 10 -5.54 14.12 -14.78
CA CYS A 10 -6.45 13.88 -15.90
C CYS A 10 -6.42 12.43 -16.43
N ASN A 11 -5.59 11.56 -15.87
CA ASN A 11 -5.37 10.19 -16.35
C ASN A 11 -4.89 10.07 -17.82
N ALA A 12 -4.48 11.17 -18.44
CA ALA A 12 -3.90 11.12 -19.79
C ALA A 12 -2.58 10.36 -19.82
N LEU A 13 -2.34 9.64 -20.92
CA LEU A 13 -1.11 8.88 -21.16
C LEU A 13 0.02 9.84 -21.57
N ILE A 14 0.99 10.05 -20.69
CA ILE A 14 2.09 11.02 -20.87
C ILE A 14 3.45 10.32 -20.75
N PRO A 15 4.52 10.85 -21.37
CA PRO A 15 5.85 10.29 -21.23
C PRO A 15 6.35 10.44 -19.77
N TYR A 16 7.00 9.41 -19.22
CA TYR A 16 7.46 9.37 -17.81
C TYR A 16 8.34 10.56 -17.40
N ARG A 17 9.10 11.12 -18.35
CA ARG A 17 10.01 12.25 -18.12
C ARG A 17 9.34 13.63 -18.16
N SER A 18 8.04 13.71 -18.43
CA SER A 18 7.34 14.99 -18.47
C SER A 18 7.10 15.56 -17.07
N SER A 19 7.71 16.72 -16.79
CA SER A 19 7.52 17.46 -15.53
C SER A 19 6.14 18.14 -15.45
N VAL A 20 5.51 18.34 -16.60
CA VAL A 20 4.20 18.98 -16.76
C VAL A 20 3.34 18.14 -17.70
N CYS A 21 2.07 17.92 -17.36
CA CYS A 21 1.14 17.22 -18.24
C CYS A 21 0.75 18.10 -19.44
N PRO A 22 0.93 17.66 -20.70
CA PRO A 22 0.53 18.44 -21.88
C PRO A 22 -0.99 18.63 -22.01
N GLU A 23 -1.79 17.72 -21.45
CA GLU A 23 -3.26 17.76 -21.59
C GLU A 23 -3.93 18.69 -20.58
N CYS A 24 -3.46 18.70 -19.33
CA CYS A 24 -4.12 19.43 -18.24
C CYS A 24 -3.27 20.53 -17.59
N GLY A 25 -2.02 20.70 -18.02
CA GLY A 25 -1.08 21.67 -17.44
C GLY A 25 -0.66 21.40 -16.01
N CYS A 26 -0.93 20.19 -15.47
CA CYS A 26 -0.56 19.85 -14.10
C CYS A 26 0.97 19.76 -13.95
N GLU A 27 1.52 20.55 -13.04
CA GLU A 27 2.91 20.43 -12.58
C GLU A 27 3.02 19.16 -11.73
N ASN A 28 4.04 18.34 -12.01
CA ASN A 28 4.27 17.05 -11.37
C ASN A 28 3.16 16.02 -11.61
N PRO A 29 3.01 15.53 -12.86
CA PRO A 29 1.93 14.63 -13.23
C PRO A 29 2.17 13.17 -12.79
N LEU A 30 3.33 12.89 -12.20
CA LEU A 30 3.69 11.57 -11.69
C LEU A 30 2.74 11.14 -10.56
N PRO A 31 2.20 9.91 -10.60
CA PRO A 31 1.45 9.38 -9.47
C PRO A 31 2.35 9.31 -8.24
N LYS A 32 1.82 9.68 -7.06
CA LYS A 32 2.56 9.56 -5.80
C LYS A 32 2.99 8.10 -5.62
N PRO A 33 4.21 7.81 -5.14
CA PRO A 33 4.63 6.44 -4.89
C PRO A 33 3.74 5.83 -3.80
N GLU A 34 2.73 5.07 -4.20
CA GLU A 34 1.81 4.37 -3.28
C GLU A 34 2.49 3.27 -2.46
N LYS A 35 3.74 2.92 -2.81
CA LYS A 35 4.56 1.90 -2.15
C LYS A 35 4.66 2.03 -0.62
N ILE A 36 4.48 3.23 -0.06
CA ILE A 36 4.52 3.44 1.39
C ILE A 36 3.23 2.93 2.07
N LYS A 37 2.07 3.12 1.44
CA LYS A 37 0.79 2.64 1.96
C LYS A 37 0.76 1.11 2.01
N ASP A 38 1.22 0.45 0.94
CA ASP A 38 1.27 -1.01 0.88
C ASP A 38 2.14 -1.63 1.98
N ARG A 39 3.31 -1.03 2.29
CA ARG A 39 4.16 -1.51 3.39
C ARG A 39 3.47 -1.40 4.75
N ILE A 40 2.78 -0.30 5.02
CA ILE A 40 2.08 -0.11 6.29
C ILE A 40 0.96 -1.14 6.43
N ILE A 41 0.18 -1.36 5.37
CA ILE A 41 -0.91 -2.36 5.38
C ILE A 41 -0.36 -3.76 5.65
N LEU A 42 0.77 -4.13 5.03
CA LEU A 42 1.40 -5.43 5.22
C LEU A 42 1.88 -5.64 6.69
N ILE A 43 2.47 -4.60 7.30
CA ILE A 43 2.93 -4.64 8.68
C ILE A 43 1.73 -4.80 9.63
N VAL A 44 0.69 -4.00 9.44
CA VAL A 44 -0.53 -4.04 10.28
C VAL A 44 -1.20 -5.41 10.19
N ALA A 45 -1.35 -5.96 8.97
CA ALA A 45 -1.91 -7.30 8.79
C ALA A 45 -1.10 -8.38 9.54
N SER A 46 0.22 -8.28 9.49
CA SER A 46 1.12 -9.23 10.17
C SER A 46 0.96 -9.18 11.69
N ILE A 47 0.87 -7.98 12.28
CA ILE A 47 0.67 -7.79 13.73
C ILE A 47 -0.68 -8.39 14.16
N VAL A 48 -1.75 -8.16 13.39
CA VAL A 48 -3.09 -8.70 13.69
C VAL A 48 -3.07 -10.22 13.74
N VAL A 49 -2.40 -10.87 12.78
CA VAL A 49 -2.28 -12.34 12.75
C VAL A 49 -1.54 -12.86 13.98
N ILE A 50 -0.42 -12.22 14.37
CA ILE A 50 0.36 -12.63 15.55
C ILE A 50 -0.47 -12.50 16.82
N LEU A 51 -1.24 -11.41 16.97
CA LEU A 51 -2.11 -11.20 18.13
C LEU A 51 -3.22 -12.25 18.22
N LEU A 52 -3.82 -12.63 17.08
CA LEU A 52 -4.82 -13.69 17.03
C LEU A 52 -4.25 -15.04 17.47
N ILE A 53 -3.05 -15.39 16.99
CA ILE A 53 -2.37 -16.63 17.40
C ILE A 53 -2.06 -16.62 18.90
N ALA A 54 -1.56 -15.50 19.43
CA ALA A 54 -1.30 -15.35 20.85
C ALA A 54 -2.58 -15.50 21.70
N MET A 55 -3.70 -14.96 21.21
CA MET A 55 -5.00 -15.11 21.88
C MET A 55 -5.45 -16.58 21.90
N ILE A 56 -5.34 -17.30 20.79
CA ILE A 56 -5.68 -18.73 20.71
C ILE A 56 -4.81 -19.56 21.66
N LEU A 57 -3.49 -19.32 21.68
CA LEU A 57 -2.56 -20.01 22.58
C LEU A 57 -2.88 -19.72 24.05
N GLY A 58 -3.23 -18.47 24.39
CA GLY A 58 -3.65 -18.09 25.73
C GLY A 58 -4.92 -18.82 26.18
N VAL A 59 -5.92 -18.92 25.30
CA VAL A 59 -7.15 -19.66 25.57
C VAL A 59 -6.88 -21.16 25.76
N LEU A 60 -6.05 -21.77 24.91
CA LEU A 60 -5.66 -23.18 25.04
C LEU A 60 -4.92 -23.43 26.36
N ASN A 61 -3.99 -22.56 26.74
CA ASN A 61 -3.27 -22.68 28.01
C ASN A 61 -4.21 -22.56 29.21
N ALA A 62 -5.16 -21.62 29.17
CA ALA A 62 -6.18 -21.50 30.21
C ALA A 62 -7.07 -22.75 30.28
N TYR A 63 -7.44 -23.34 29.12
CA TYR A 63 -8.26 -24.55 29.07
C TYR A 63 -7.55 -25.78 29.66
N ILE A 64 -6.25 -25.94 29.38
CA ILE A 64 -5.44 -27.04 29.89
C ILE A 64 -5.12 -26.84 31.38
N GLY A 65 -4.87 -25.59 31.83
CA GLY A 65 -4.54 -25.30 33.23
C GLY A 65 -5.71 -25.37 34.21
N ILE A 66 -6.95 -25.50 33.73
CA ILE A 66 -8.16 -25.66 34.56
C ILE A 66 -8.51 -27.16 34.76
N PHE A 67 -7.93 -28.07 33.98
CA PHE A 67 -8.11 -29.53 34.08
C PHE A 67 -6.93 -30.20 34.81
#